data_AF-A0AAW5YXJ7-F1
#
_entry.id   AF-A0AAW5YXJ7-F1
#
_cell.length_a   1.000
_cell.length_b   1.000
_cell.length_c   1.000
_cell.angle_alpha   90.00
_cell.angle_beta   90.00
_cell.angle_gamma   90.00
#
_symmetry.space_group_name_H-M   'P 1'
#
loop_
_entity.id
_entity.type
_entity.pdbx_description
1 polymer ?
#
loop_
_entity_poly.entity_id
_entity_poly.type
_entity_poly.pdbx_seq_one_letter_code
_entity_poly.pdbx_strand_id
1 'polypeptide(L)'
;MKIKDEITQTKTVPNMSQSILKEYARITTELNNLHEANDNFDELERLKKVASDYAQTRDEVINQQLLQIESSVNQQMREITLEILHDERHMPPILRLEKLNRYTFKTPNDGGTGAQYRGLITFDLANMAIAPVPFVVHDLVPSKEY
;
A
#
# COMPACT_ATOMS: atom_id res chain seq x y z
N MET A 1 -42.77 14.55 28.91
CA MET A 1 -44.08 14.91 29.49
C MET A 1 -44.00 15.39 30.94
N LYS A 2 -43.04 14.93 31.75
CA LYS A 2 -42.95 15.26 33.21
C LYS A 2 -42.61 16.70 33.59
N ILE A 3 -41.96 17.49 32.72
CA ILE A 3 -41.42 18.82 33.08
C ILE A 3 -42.51 19.91 33.10
N LYS A 4 -43.57 19.78 32.30
CA LYS A 4 -44.67 20.76 32.29
C LYS A 4 -45.47 20.76 33.60
N ASP A 5 -45.52 19.62 34.27
CA ASP A 5 -46.36 19.39 35.45
C ASP A 5 -45.69 19.88 36.75
N GLU A 6 -44.35 19.99 36.79
CA GLU A 6 -43.60 20.45 37.97
C GLU A 6 -43.51 21.98 38.09
N ILE A 7 -43.70 22.70 36.98
CA ILE A 7 -43.58 24.17 36.92
C ILE A 7 -44.81 24.88 37.53
N THR A 8 -45.92 24.16 37.72
CA THR A 8 -47.19 24.76 38.15
C THR A 8 -47.26 25.08 39.65
N GLN A 9 -46.35 24.57 40.48
CA GLN A 9 -46.41 24.74 41.95
C GLN A 9 -45.61 25.91 42.52
N THR A 10 -44.70 26.53 41.77
CA THR A 10 -43.83 27.60 42.31
C THR A 10 -44.16 28.95 41.69
N LYS A 11 -45.25 29.59 42.15
CA LYS A 11 -45.62 30.96 41.78
C LYS A 11 -44.74 32.00 42.52
N THR A 12 -43.50 32.15 42.09
CA THR A 12 -42.70 33.37 42.37
C THR A 12 -41.87 33.74 41.14
N VAL A 13 -42.29 34.84 40.50
CA VAL A 13 -41.63 35.61 39.44
C VAL A 13 -41.49 34.93 38.05
N PRO A 14 -42.37 35.25 37.08
CA PRO A 14 -42.37 34.64 35.74
C PRO A 14 -41.08 34.86 34.94
N ASN A 15 -40.32 35.93 35.24
CA ASN A 15 -39.06 36.24 34.54
C ASN A 15 -37.88 35.39 35.03
N MET A 16 -37.85 35.00 36.32
CA MET A 16 -36.81 34.14 36.90
C MET A 16 -36.95 32.69 36.43
N SER A 17 -38.18 32.20 36.26
CA SER A 17 -38.43 30.86 35.73
C SER A 17 -38.00 30.74 34.26
N GLN A 18 -38.22 31.76 33.44
CA GLN A 18 -37.79 31.76 32.03
C GLN A 18 -36.28 31.84 31.87
N SER A 19 -35.57 32.61 32.70
CA SER A 19 -34.09 32.67 32.63
C SER A 19 -33.46 31.33 33.00
N ILE A 20 -33.97 30.64 34.02
CA ILE A 20 -33.50 29.30 34.41
C ILE A 20 -33.74 28.29 33.28
N LEU A 21 -34.93 28.31 32.64
CA LEU A 21 -35.23 27.40 31.53
C LEU A 21 -34.33 27.65 30.31
N LYS A 22 -34.04 28.92 29.99
CA LYS A 22 -33.09 29.26 28.91
C LYS A 22 -31.69 28.76 29.21
N GLU A 23 -31.23 28.92 30.44
CA GLU A 23 -29.87 28.53 30.82
C GLU A 23 -29.71 27.01 30.87
N TYR A 24 -30.74 26.29 31.35
CA TYR A 24 -30.80 24.84 31.27
C TYR A 24 -30.74 24.33 29.82
N ALA A 25 -31.52 24.95 28.91
CA ALA A 25 -31.49 24.60 27.49
C ALA A 25 -30.13 24.88 26.85
N ARG A 26 -29.48 25.99 27.22
CA ARG A 26 -28.12 26.34 26.77
C ARG A 26 -27.10 25.29 27.20
N ILE A 27 -27.07 24.95 28.50
CA ILE A 27 -26.14 23.95 29.05
C ILE A 27 -26.38 22.58 28.43
N THR A 28 -27.64 22.18 28.25
CA THR A 28 -27.98 20.88 27.63
C THR A 28 -27.49 20.82 26.18
N THR A 29 -27.64 21.91 25.43
CA THR A 29 -27.12 22.00 24.06
C THR A 29 -25.61 21.93 24.02
N GLU A 30 -24.93 22.66 24.91
CA GLU A 30 -23.47 22.63 25.03
C GLU A 30 -22.95 21.25 25.40
N LEU A 31 -23.60 20.58 26.35
CA LEU A 31 -23.26 19.21 26.77
C LEU A 31 -23.43 18.22 25.61
N ASN A 32 -24.52 18.30 24.85
CA ASN A 32 -24.73 17.44 23.69
C ASN A 32 -23.66 17.67 22.62
N ASN A 33 -23.31 18.93 22.34
CA ASN A 33 -22.26 19.27 21.38
C ASN A 33 -20.89 18.72 21.83
N LEU A 34 -20.58 18.79 23.12
CA LEU A 34 -19.34 18.23 23.68
C LEU A 34 -19.31 16.70 23.60
N HIS A 35 -20.43 16.03 23.87
CA HIS A 35 -20.55 14.59 23.68
C HIS A 35 -20.32 14.20 22.21
N GLU A 36 -20.98 14.88 21.28
CA GLU A 36 -20.81 14.62 19.85
C GLU A 36 -19.36 14.89 19.39
N ALA A 37 -18.71 15.92 19.94
CA ALA A 37 -17.31 16.19 19.65
C ALA A 37 -16.37 15.08 20.13
N ASN A 38 -16.62 14.52 21.32
CA ASN A 38 -15.86 13.39 21.85
C ASN A 38 -16.10 12.13 21.02
N ASP A 39 -17.35 11.81 20.69
CA ASP A 39 -17.70 10.65 19.86
C ASP A 39 -17.03 10.74 18.48
N ASN A 40 -17.03 11.93 17.87
CA ASN A 40 -16.34 12.18 16.60
C ASN A 40 -14.82 12.05 16.72
N PHE A 41 -14.24 12.45 17.84
CA PHE A 41 -12.81 12.29 18.10
C PHE A 41 -12.43 10.81 18.21
N ASP A 42 -13.19 10.04 18.99
CA ASP A 42 -12.98 8.60 19.17
C ASP A 42 -13.11 7.85 17.82
N GLU A 43 -14.10 8.22 17.01
CA GLU A 43 -14.27 7.65 15.67
C GLU A 43 -13.12 8.01 14.74
N LEU A 44 -12.62 9.25 14.78
CA LEU A 44 -11.46 9.67 14.00
C LEU A 44 -10.21 8.86 14.39
N GLU A 45 -9.98 8.63 15.68
CA GLU A 45 -8.86 7.84 16.16
C GLU A 45 -8.97 6.38 15.70
N ARG A 46 -10.17 5.80 15.79
CA ARG A 46 -10.46 4.45 15.27
C ARG A 46 -10.17 4.36 13.78
N LEU A 47 -10.66 5.31 12.98
CA LEU A 47 -10.45 5.32 11.53
C LEU A 47 -8.97 5.48 11.15
N LYS A 48 -8.21 6.30 11.89
CA LYS A 48 -6.76 6.43 11.69
C LYS A 48 -6.03 5.11 11.93
N LYS A 49 -6.39 4.40 13.01
CA LYS A 49 -5.81 3.10 13.32
C LYS A 49 -6.12 2.08 12.21
N VAL A 50 -7.39 1.99 11.80
CA VAL A 50 -7.83 1.11 10.72
C VAL A 50 -7.07 1.41 9.41
N ALA A 51 -6.93 2.68 9.05
CA ALA A 51 -6.18 3.08 7.85
C ALA A 51 -4.70 2.67 7.93
N SER A 52 -4.08 2.82 9.10
CA SER A 52 -2.70 2.39 9.34
C SER A 52 -2.54 0.87 9.20
N ASP A 53 -3.44 0.09 9.80
CA ASP A 53 -3.42 -1.37 9.76
C ASP A 53 -3.59 -1.89 8.32
N TYR A 54 -4.49 -1.27 7.54
CA TYR A 54 -4.65 -1.58 6.12
C TYR A 54 -3.42 -1.22 5.29
N ALA A 55 -2.78 -0.08 5.56
CA ALA A 55 -1.56 0.31 4.86
C ALA A 55 -0.43 -0.68 5.12
N GLN A 56 -0.24 -1.10 6.37
CA GLN A 56 0.75 -2.10 6.73
C GLN A 56 0.47 -3.44 6.04
N THR A 57 -0.78 -3.93 6.12
CA THR A 57 -1.17 -5.19 5.49
C THR A 57 -0.94 -5.15 3.98
N ARG A 58 -1.28 -4.04 3.33
CA ARG A 58 -1.03 -3.82 1.89
C ARG A 58 0.46 -3.92 1.56
N ASP A 59 1.30 -3.24 2.33
CA ASP A 59 2.76 -3.22 2.10
C ASP A 59 3.38 -4.60 2.31
N GLU A 60 2.91 -5.37 3.30
CA GLU A 60 3.32 -6.76 3.53
C GLU A 60 2.96 -7.66 2.34
N VAL A 61 1.72 -7.59 1.84
CA VAL A 61 1.27 -8.36 0.68
C VAL A 61 2.08 -8.00 -0.57
N ILE A 62 2.32 -6.71 -0.81
CA ILE A 62 3.15 -6.26 -1.94
C ILE A 62 4.56 -6.85 -1.83
N ASN A 63 5.19 -6.76 -0.67
CA ASN A 63 6.54 -7.30 -0.48
C ASN A 63 6.59 -8.81 -0.72
N GLN A 64 5.61 -9.56 -0.21
CA GLN A 64 5.52 -11.00 -0.44
C GLN A 64 5.36 -11.35 -1.93
N GLN A 65 4.49 -10.65 -2.65
CA GLN A 65 4.31 -10.86 -4.08
C GLN A 65 5.57 -10.51 -4.88
N LEU A 66 6.24 -9.39 -4.57
CA LEU A 66 7.50 -9.03 -5.22
C LEU A 66 8.58 -10.09 -5.00
N LEU A 67 8.71 -10.64 -3.79
CA LEU A 67 9.65 -11.72 -3.50
C LEU A 67 9.33 -13.01 -4.29
N GLN A 68 8.05 -13.36 -4.42
CA GLN A 68 7.63 -14.54 -5.20
C GLN A 68 7.93 -14.37 -6.69
N ILE A 69 7.62 -13.19 -7.25
CA ILE A 69 7.92 -12.86 -8.65
C ILE A 69 9.44 -12.88 -8.86
N GLU A 70 10.19 -12.18 -8.02
CA GLU A 70 11.65 -12.13 -8.08
C GLU A 70 12.26 -13.53 -8.04
N SER A 71 11.84 -14.37 -7.10
CA SER A 71 12.34 -15.74 -6.96
C SER A 71 12.03 -16.58 -8.20
N SER A 72 10.80 -16.49 -8.73
CA SER A 72 10.37 -17.27 -9.89
C SER A 72 11.12 -16.86 -11.16
N VAL A 73 11.24 -15.55 -11.41
CA VAL A 73 11.98 -15.01 -12.56
C VAL A 73 13.46 -15.38 -12.46
N ASN A 74 14.09 -15.16 -11.29
CA ASN A 74 15.51 -15.45 -11.11
C ASN A 74 15.83 -16.94 -11.24
N GLN A 75 14.95 -17.82 -10.75
CA GLN A 75 15.10 -19.25 -10.94
C GLN A 75 15.06 -19.61 -12.44
N GLN A 76 14.06 -19.10 -13.16
CA GLN A 76 13.94 -19.38 -14.59
C GLN A 76 15.12 -18.82 -15.40
N MET A 77 15.59 -17.61 -15.08
CA MET A 77 16.78 -17.03 -15.72
C MET A 77 18.04 -17.87 -15.47
N ARG A 78 18.17 -18.49 -14.27
CA ARG A 78 19.26 -19.42 -13.96
C ARG A 78 19.20 -20.68 -14.81
N GLU A 79 18.02 -21.29 -14.91
CA GLU A 79 17.80 -22.49 -15.73
C GLU A 79 18.15 -22.22 -17.21
N ILE A 80 17.65 -21.13 -17.77
CA ILE A 80 17.94 -20.71 -19.16
C ILE A 80 19.43 -20.42 -19.36
N THR A 81 20.09 -19.74 -18.42
CA THR A 81 21.52 -19.44 -18.52
C THR A 81 22.35 -20.73 -18.57
N LEU A 82 22.02 -21.71 -17.74
CA LEU A 82 22.69 -23.01 -17.73
C LEU A 82 22.46 -23.77 -19.05
N GLU A 83 21.25 -23.71 -19.61
CA GLU A 83 20.91 -24.35 -20.88
C GLU A 83 21.65 -23.71 -22.07
N ILE A 84 21.77 -22.38 -22.12
CA ILE A 84 22.42 -21.70 -23.24
C ILE A 84 23.95 -21.88 -23.19
N LEU A 85 24.56 -21.65 -22.02
CA LEU A 85 26.02 -21.54 -21.91
C LEU A 85 26.72 -22.86 -21.60
N HIS A 86 25.99 -23.87 -21.10
CA HIS A 86 26.53 -25.17 -20.70
C HIS A 86 27.74 -25.06 -19.75
N ASP A 87 27.85 -23.95 -19.02
CA ASP A 87 28.99 -23.60 -18.16
C ASP A 87 28.49 -22.86 -16.92
N GLU A 88 28.81 -23.40 -15.73
CA GLU A 88 28.45 -22.81 -14.44
C GLU A 88 29.28 -21.57 -14.07
N ARG A 89 30.37 -21.28 -14.80
CA ARG A 89 31.21 -20.10 -14.54
C ARG A 89 30.53 -18.79 -14.90
N HIS A 90 29.58 -18.83 -15.83
CA HIS A 90 28.81 -17.66 -16.22
C HIS A 90 27.61 -17.50 -15.29
N MET A 91 27.61 -16.41 -14.52
CA MET A 91 26.52 -16.15 -13.59
C MET A 91 25.28 -15.67 -14.34
N PRO A 92 24.08 -16.15 -13.95
CA PRO A 92 22.85 -15.66 -14.53
C PRO A 92 22.60 -14.19 -14.16
N PRO A 93 21.82 -13.46 -14.96
CA PRO A 93 21.33 -12.16 -14.54
C PRO A 93 20.47 -12.29 -13.28
N ILE A 94 20.45 -11.23 -12.48
CA ILE A 94 19.73 -11.15 -11.22
C ILE A 94 18.81 -9.93 -11.27
N LEU A 95 17.51 -10.18 -11.10
CA LEU A 95 16.48 -9.19 -10.83
C LEU A 95 16.34 -9.01 -9.31
N ARG A 96 16.24 -7.76 -8.87
CA ARG A 96 15.84 -7.39 -7.51
C ARG A 96 14.66 -6.43 -7.59
N LEU A 97 13.52 -6.83 -7.06
CA LEU A 97 12.32 -5.99 -6.96
C LEU A 97 12.28 -5.34 -5.58
N GLU A 98 12.73 -4.08 -5.50
CA GLU A 98 12.85 -3.39 -4.22
C GLU A 98 11.53 -2.77 -3.76
N LYS A 99 10.77 -2.24 -4.72
CA LYS A 99 9.43 -1.66 -4.55
C LYS A 99 8.68 -1.82 -5.88
N LEU A 100 7.36 -1.59 -5.88
CA LEU A 100 6.54 -1.62 -7.10
C LEU A 100 7.10 -0.77 -8.26
N ASN A 101 7.76 0.33 -7.95
CA ASN A 101 8.32 1.27 -8.93
C ASN A 101 9.86 1.29 -8.96
N ARG A 102 10.53 0.32 -8.33
CA ARG A 102 11.99 0.31 -8.24
C ARG A 102 12.54 -1.11 -8.30
N TYR A 103 13.40 -1.34 -9.28
CA TYR A 103 14.11 -2.60 -9.46
C TYR A 103 15.57 -2.36 -9.79
N THR A 104 16.38 -3.38 -9.54
CA THR A 104 17.76 -3.47 -10.04
C THR A 104 17.89 -4.74 -10.87
N PHE A 105 18.58 -4.66 -11.99
CA PHE A 105 18.86 -5.79 -12.88
C PHE A 105 20.34 -5.80 -13.26
N LYS A 106 21.06 -6.90 -13.00
CA LYS A 106 22.49 -6.99 -13.27
C LYS A 106 22.97 -8.43 -13.47
N THR A 107 24.03 -8.59 -14.25
CA THR A 107 24.78 -9.85 -14.36
C THR A 107 26.03 -9.74 -13.50
N PRO A 108 26.21 -10.58 -12.45
CA PRO A 108 27.41 -10.52 -11.61
C PRO A 108 28.69 -10.83 -12.38
N ASN A 109 29.79 -10.16 -12.05
CA ASN A 109 31.12 -10.35 -12.63
C ASN A 109 31.23 -10.19 -14.16
N ASP A 110 30.18 -9.70 -14.83
CA ASP A 110 30.19 -9.46 -16.27
C ASP A 110 29.46 -8.14 -16.61
N GLY A 111 30.25 -7.06 -16.70
CA GLY A 111 29.77 -5.71 -16.98
C GLY A 111 29.84 -5.31 -18.45
N GLY A 112 30.26 -6.22 -19.34
CA GLY A 112 30.37 -5.95 -20.77
C GLY A 112 29.01 -5.82 -21.43
N THR A 113 28.93 -5.05 -22.52
CA THR A 113 27.68 -4.84 -23.28
C THR A 113 27.06 -6.15 -23.76
N GLY A 114 27.89 -7.13 -24.16
CA GLY A 114 27.41 -8.47 -24.54
C GLY A 114 26.71 -9.22 -23.40
N ALA A 115 27.14 -9.03 -22.16
CA ALA A 115 26.51 -9.62 -20.99
C ALA A 115 25.17 -9.00 -20.64
N GLN A 116 25.05 -7.68 -20.85
CA GLN A 116 23.80 -6.95 -20.69
C GLN A 116 22.76 -7.42 -21.71
N TYR A 117 23.16 -7.57 -22.98
CA TYR A 117 22.27 -8.11 -24.02
C TYR A 117 21.81 -9.53 -23.70
N ARG A 118 22.73 -10.44 -23.34
CA ARG A 118 22.34 -11.80 -22.92
C ARG A 118 21.43 -11.77 -21.70
N GLY A 119 21.67 -10.87 -20.75
CA GLY A 119 20.82 -10.66 -19.59
C GLY A 119 19.39 -10.31 -19.98
N LEU A 120 19.19 -9.32 -20.86
CA LEU A 120 17.87 -8.91 -21.35
C LEU A 120 17.15 -10.03 -22.10
N ILE A 121 17.84 -10.74 -23.00
CA ILE A 121 17.27 -11.89 -23.71
C ILE A 121 16.80 -12.96 -22.72
N THR A 122 17.64 -13.26 -21.73
CA THR A 122 17.34 -14.27 -20.71
C THR A 122 16.15 -13.85 -19.86
N PHE A 123 16.02 -12.57 -19.52
CA PHE A 123 14.88 -12.02 -18.80
C PHE A 123 13.58 -12.12 -19.62
N ASP A 124 13.61 -11.75 -20.90
CA ASP A 124 12.42 -11.85 -21.77
C ASP A 124 11.97 -13.31 -21.91
N LEU A 125 12.89 -14.25 -22.14
CA LEU A 125 12.60 -15.68 -22.20
C LEU A 125 12.06 -16.22 -20.87
N ALA A 126 12.63 -15.81 -19.74
CA ALA A 126 12.17 -16.21 -18.43
C ALA A 126 10.72 -15.77 -18.19
N ASN A 127 10.38 -14.52 -18.51
CA ASN A 127 9.02 -14.02 -18.40
C ASN A 127 8.05 -14.75 -19.32
N MET A 128 8.44 -15.07 -20.56
CA MET A 128 7.61 -15.87 -21.48
C MET A 128 7.33 -17.27 -20.93
N ALA A 129 8.29 -17.87 -20.24
CA ALA A 129 8.14 -19.22 -19.69
C ALA A 129 7.21 -19.28 -18.47
N ILE A 130 7.27 -18.29 -17.59
CA ILE A 130 6.56 -18.33 -16.29
C ILE A 130 5.26 -17.51 -16.25
N ALA A 131 5.07 -16.55 -17.16
CA ALA A 131 3.99 -15.58 -17.07
C ALA A 131 3.03 -15.69 -18.27
N PRO A 132 1.71 -15.86 -18.05
CA PRO A 132 0.71 -15.92 -19.13
C PRO A 132 0.33 -14.52 -19.66
N VAL A 133 1.29 -13.59 -19.70
CA VAL A 133 1.05 -12.17 -20.05
C VAL A 133 1.40 -11.97 -21.53
N PRO A 134 0.59 -11.24 -22.33
CA PRO A 134 1.01 -10.83 -23.66
C PRO A 134 2.31 -10.03 -23.56
N PHE A 135 3.37 -10.53 -24.20
CA PHE A 135 4.72 -9.96 -24.08
C PHE A 135 4.99 -8.92 -25.18
N VAL A 136 5.80 -7.92 -24.83
CA VAL A 136 6.52 -7.07 -25.78
C VAL A 136 7.98 -7.47 -25.66
N VAL A 137 8.56 -8.03 -26.73
CA VAL A 137 9.99 -8.33 -26.78
C VAL A 137 10.75 -7.02 -26.88
N HIS A 138 11.77 -6.83 -26.06
CA HIS A 138 12.64 -5.66 -26.22
C HIS A 138 13.39 -5.80 -27.56
N ASP A 139 13.24 -4.84 -28.47
CA ASP A 139 13.98 -4.83 -29.74
C ASP A 139 15.47 -4.59 -29.45
N LEU A 140 16.28 -5.64 -29.51
CA LEU A 140 17.72 -5.55 -29.31
C LEU A 140 18.35 -5.22 -30.66
N VAL A 141 18.78 -3.98 -30.86
CA VAL A 141 19.64 -3.64 -32.00
C VAL A 141 21.01 -4.27 -31.73
N PRO A 142 21.46 -5.27 -32.51
CA PRO A 142 22.82 -5.76 -32.37
C PRO A 142 23.74 -4.62 -32.78
N SER A 143 24.60 -4.14 -31.89
CA SER A 143 25.66 -3.21 -32.27
C SER A 143 26.52 -3.91 -33.32
N LYS A 144 26.42 -3.47 -34.58
CA LYS A 144 27.41 -3.80 -35.59
C LYS A 144 28.73 -3.18 -35.13
N GLU A 145 29.66 -4.02 -34.73
CA GLU A 145 31.07 -3.64 -34.66
C GLU A 145 31.50 -3.23 -36.08
N TYR A 146 31.94 -1.99 -36.21
CA TYR A 146 32.74 -1.46 -37.31
C TYR A 146 34.08 -0.99 -36.74
#